data_AF-A0A820JMW5-F1
#
_entry.id   AF-A0A820JMW5-F1
#
_cell.length_a   1.000
_cell.length_b   1.000
_cell.length_c   1.000
_cell.angle_alpha   90.00
_cell.angle_beta   90.00
_cell.angle_gamma   90.00
#
_symmetry.space_group_name_H-M   'P 1'
#
loop_
_entity.id
_entity.type
_entity.pdbx_description
1 polymer ?
#
loop_
_entity_poly.entity_id
_entity_poly.type
_entity_poly.pdbx_seq_one_letter_code
_entity_poly.pdbx_strand_id
1 'polypeptide(L)' 'DGFNPLSIEEIVRQGDILMLLISDADQQTVWNGKIRTNIKINSTLVIAS' A
#
# COMPACT_ATOMS: atom_id res chain seq x y z
N ASP A 1 16.02 2.99 17.42
CA ASP A 1 15.57 1.64 17.01
C ASP A 1 14.12 1.61 16.52
N GLY A 2 13.70 2.55 15.67
CA GLY A 2 12.28 2.97 15.60
C GLY A 2 11.48 2.62 14.35
N PHE A 3 12.01 1.82 13.42
CA PHE A 3 11.25 1.39 12.24
C PHE A 3 11.27 -0.14 12.15
N ASN A 4 10.09 -0.75 12.33
CA ASN A 4 9.88 -2.17 12.07
C ASN A 4 9.21 -2.30 10.69
N PRO A 5 9.97 -2.47 9.60
CA PRO A 5 9.39 -2.59 8.27
C PRO A 5 8.50 -3.82 8.22
N LEU A 6 7.21 -3.59 7.99
CA LEU A 6 6.26 -4.65 7.66
C LEU A 6 6.21 -4.85 6.15
N SER A 7 5.76 -6.04 5.73
CA SER A 7 5.47 -6.29 4.33
C SER A 7 4.33 -5.38 3.84
N ILE A 8 4.31 -5.07 2.55
CA ILE A 8 3.24 -4.25 1.95
C ILE A 8 1.89 -4.91 2.19
N GLU A 9 1.82 -6.23 2.01
CA GLU A 9 0.64 -7.06 2.17
C GLU A 9 0.08 -6.99 3.59
N GLU A 10 0.96 -6.94 4.60
CA GLU A 10 0.57 -6.85 6.00
C GLU A 10 0.03 -5.48 6.38
N ILE A 11 0.64 -4.40 5.87
CA ILE A 11 0.15 -3.03 6.07
C ILE A 11 -1.20 -2.85 5.37
N VAL A 12 -1.33 -3.32 4.14
CA VAL A 12 -2.53 -3.18 3.31
C VAL A 12 -3.76 -3.85 3.94
N ARG A 13 -3.58 -4.97 4.66
CA ARG A 13 -4.68 -5.66 5.37
C ARG A 13 -5.19 -4.91 6.58
N GLN A 14 -4.39 -4.01 7.15
CA GLN A 14 -4.68 -3.33 8.41
C GLN A 14 -5.01 -1.84 8.21
N GLY A 15 -4.49 -1.22 7.16
CA GLY A 15 -4.60 0.22 6.93
C GLY A 15 -5.97 0.65 6.43
N ASP A 16 -6.56 1.64 7.11
CA ASP A 16 -7.75 2.36 6.64
C ASP A 16 -7.37 3.44 5.61
N ILE A 17 -6.19 4.04 5.76
CA ILE A 17 -5.60 5.01 4.82
C ILE A 17 -4.22 4.51 4.43
N LEU A 18 -4.02 4.29 3.13
CA LEU A 18 -2.78 3.79 2.55
C LEU A 18 -2.17 4.89 1.68
N MET A 19 -1.01 5.40 2.07
CA MET A 19 -0.27 6.39 1.26
C MET A 19 0.79 5.68 0.42
N LEU A 20 0.67 5.80 -0.90
CA LEU A 20 1.58 5.17 -1.85
C LEU A 20 2.69 6.16 -2.23
N LEU A 21 3.85 6.01 -1.61
CA LEU A 21 5.04 6.86 -1.81
C LEU A 21 6.13 6.07 -2.55
N ILE A 22 5.82 5.63 -3.77
CA ILE A 22 6.76 4.93 -4.66
C ILE A 22 6.75 5.58 -6.04
N SER A 23 7.74 5.24 -6.87
CA SER A 23 7.85 5.78 -8.22
C SER A 23 6.59 5.47 -9.05
N ASP A 24 6.16 6.42 -9.88
CA ASP A 24 4.99 6.25 -10.76
C ASP A 24 5.12 5.00 -11.65
N ALA A 25 6.34 4.68 -12.09
CA ALA A 25 6.64 3.51 -12.90
C ALA A 25 6.30 2.18 -12.18
N ASP A 26 6.44 2.16 -10.85
CA ASP A 26 6.22 0.96 -10.03
C ASP A 26 4.78 0.84 -9.52
N GLN A 27 4.01 1.93 -9.51
CA GLN A 27 2.68 1.98 -8.90
C GLN A 27 1.73 0.91 -9.45
N GLN A 28 1.69 0.73 -10.78
CA GLN A 28 0.80 -0.25 -11.39
C GLN A 28 1.18 -1.69 -11.03
N THR A 29 2.48 -1.98 -10.99
CA THR A 29 3.01 -3.31 -10.65
C THR A 29 2.72 -3.63 -9.18
N VAL A 30 2.98 -2.69 -8.27
CA VAL A 30 2.73 -2.87 -6.83
C VAL A 30 1.23 -2.95 -6.53
N TRP A 31 0.41 -2.15 -7.20
CA TRP A 31 -1.05 -2.21 -7.07
C TRP A 31 -1.57 -3.60 -7.41
N ASN A 32 -1.24 -4.12 -8.59
CA ASN A 32 -1.76 -5.41 -9.06
C ASN A 32 -1.18 -6.60 -8.29
N GLY A 33 0.10 -6.55 -7.90
CA GLY A 33 0.79 -7.66 -7.27
C GLY A 33 0.57 -7.78 -5.76
N LYS A 34 0.43 -6.65 -5.06
CA LYS A 34 0.50 -6.61 -3.59
C LYS A 34 -0.71 -5.99 -2.92
N ILE A 35 -1.27 -4.92 -3.50
CA ILE A 35 -2.31 -4.12 -2.84
C ILE A 35 -3.71 -4.64 -3.16
N ARG A 36 -4.05 -4.77 -4.45
CA ARG A 36 -5.42 -5.00 -4.94
C ARG A 36 -6.12 -6.20 -4.30
N THR A 37 -5.39 -7.27 -4.02
CA THR A 37 -5.94 -8.53 -3.48
C THR A 37 -5.98 -8.57 -1.95
N ASN A 38 -5.28 -7.66 -1.28
CA ASN A 38 -5.15 -7.63 0.19
C ASN A 38 -5.85 -6.43 0.83
N ILE A 39 -6.22 -5.41 0.04
CA ILE A 39 -6.78 -4.17 0.55
C ILE A 39 -8.12 -4.42 1.23
N LYS A 40 -8.25 -3.88 2.44
CA LYS A 40 -9.49 -3.89 3.20
C LYS A 40 -10.56 -3.09 2.44
N ILE A 41 -11.78 -3.62 2.43
CA ILE A 41 -12.94 -2.93 1.83
C ILE A 41 -13.15 -1.59 2.55
N ASN A 42 -13.42 -0.53 1.77
CA ASN A 42 -13.58 0.86 2.23
C ASN A 42 -12.31 1.56 2.73
N SER A 43 -11.12 0.99 2.49
CA SER A 43 -9.87 1.75 2.69
C SER A 43 -9.69 2.84 1.64
N THR A 44 -9.02 3.93 2.02
CA THR A 44 -8.62 5.02 1.12
C THR A 44 -7.20 4.79 0.66
N LEU A 45 -7.00 4.76 -0.67
CA LEU A 45 -5.66 4.82 -1.26
C LEU A 45 -5.36 6.28 -1.64
N VAL A 46 -4.28 6.81 -1.09
CA VAL A 46 -3.76 8.15 -1.38
C VAL A 46 -2.52 8.02 -2.24
N ILE A 47 -2.53 8.66 -3.40
CA ILE A 47 -1.38 8.77 -4.29
C ILE A 47 -0.89 10.21 -4.18
N ALA A 48 0.41 10.38 -3.87
CA ALA A 48 1.04 11.69 -3.91
C ALA A 48 1.53 11.94 -5.34
N SER A 49 0.90 12.89 -6.03
CA SER A 49 1.27 13.37 -7.37
C SER A 49 1.93 14.75 -7.30
#